data_AF-A0A2G5IXK8-F1
#
_entry.id   AF-A0A2G5IXK8-F1
#
_cell.length_a   1.000
_cell.length_b   1.000
_cell.length_c   1.000
_cell.angle_alpha   90.00
_cell.angle_beta   90.00
_cell.angle_gamma   90.00
#
_symmetry.space_group_name_H-M   'P 1'
#
loop_
_entity.id
_entity.type
_entity.pdbx_description
1 polymer ?
#
loop_
_entity_poly.entity_id
_entity_poly.type
_entity_poly.pdbx_seq_one_letter_code
_entity_poly.pdbx_strand_id
1 'polypeptide(L)'
;MKPRLTYTEHTELGRVLAGIRDELTHRRTQLHTAYPKTGHEAIPARTLENAVQAIDAARQTLEDLCYREHPNNAHTHTYWPNPEHRATITTPTH
;
A
#
# COMPACT_ATOMS: atom_id res chain seq x y z
N MET A 1 -9.06 26.65 -7.23
CA MET A 1 -8.02 25.60 -7.05
C MET A 1 -8.49 24.64 -5.96
N LYS A 2 -8.27 23.32 -6.11
CA LYS A 2 -8.50 22.38 -5.01
C LYS A 2 -7.33 22.47 -4.01
N PRO A 3 -7.58 22.45 -2.70
CA PRO A 3 -6.50 22.42 -1.72
C PRO A 3 -5.68 21.13 -1.89
N ARG A 4 -4.37 21.25 -1.68
CA ARG A 4 -3.45 20.10 -1.58
C ARG A 4 -3.59 19.44 -0.22
N LEU A 5 -3.09 18.21 -0.08
CA LEU A 5 -3.08 17.52 1.21
C LEU A 5 -2.14 18.23 2.18
N THR A 6 -2.55 18.29 3.44
CA THR A 6 -1.67 18.62 4.57
C THR A 6 -0.67 17.49 4.81
N TYR A 7 0.44 17.80 5.48
CA TYR A 7 1.43 16.78 5.83
C TYR A 7 0.85 15.65 6.70
N THR A 8 -0.08 15.98 7.60
CA THR A 8 -0.78 14.98 8.42
C THR A 8 -1.62 14.04 7.57
N GLU A 9 -2.35 14.56 6.58
CA GLU A 9 -3.13 13.74 5.63
C GLU A 9 -2.23 12.85 4.77
N HIS A 10 -1.05 13.35 4.33
CA HIS A 10 -0.05 12.51 3.66
C HIS A 10 0.40 11.34 4.54
N THR A 11 0.67 11.62 5.81
CA THR A 11 1.11 10.61 6.78
C THR A 11 0.03 9.56 7.00
N GLU A 12 -1.21 9.97 7.24
CA GLU A 12 -2.33 9.06 7.41
C GLU A 12 -2.54 8.17 6.17
N LEU A 13 -2.54 8.78 4.98
CA LEU A 13 -2.69 8.06 3.73
C LEU A 13 -1.56 7.05 3.51
N GLY A 14 -0.31 7.42 3.82
CA GLY A 14 0.83 6.51 3.75
C GLY A 14 0.70 5.29 4.66
N ARG A 15 0.20 5.47 5.90
CA ARG A 15 -0.07 4.36 6.83
C ARG A 15 -1.15 3.42 6.31
N VAL A 16 -2.24 3.97 5.77
CA VAL A 16 -3.36 3.20 5.21
C VAL A 16 -2.91 2.41 3.99
N LEU A 17 -2.26 3.06 3.01
CA LEU A 17 -1.78 2.40 1.80
C LEU A 17 -0.76 1.29 2.11
N ALA A 18 0.12 1.51 3.08
CA ALA A 18 1.06 0.49 3.53
C ALA A 18 0.34 -0.71 4.17
N GLY A 19 -0.70 -0.47 4.98
CA GLY A 19 -1.54 -1.52 5.56
C GLY A 19 -2.27 -2.36 4.51
N ILE A 20 -2.90 -1.70 3.53
CA ILE A 20 -3.58 -2.39 2.41
C ILE A 20 -2.58 -3.24 1.63
N ARG A 21 -1.40 -2.69 1.32
CA ARG A 21 -0.35 -3.39 0.59
C ARG A 21 0.15 -4.64 1.32
N ASP A 22 0.28 -4.57 2.64
CA ASP A 22 0.65 -5.73 3.47
C ASP A 22 -0.44 -6.80 3.47
N GLU A 23 -1.71 -6.42 3.61
CA GLU A 23 -2.83 -7.36 3.58
C GLU A 23 -2.95 -8.06 2.22
N LEU A 24 -2.86 -7.33 1.10
CA LEU A 24 -2.87 -7.92 -0.24
C LEU A 24 -1.70 -8.89 -0.44
N THR A 25 -0.52 -8.54 0.10
CA THR A 25 0.66 -9.41 0.05
C THR A 25 0.45 -10.69 0.85
N HIS A 26 -0.18 -10.59 2.02
CA HIS A 26 -0.53 -11.72 2.86
C HIS A 26 -1.51 -12.66 2.13
N ARG A 27 -2.60 -12.12 1.58
CA ARG A 27 -3.59 -12.92 0.82
C ARG A 27 -3.02 -13.54 -0.43
N ARG A 28 -2.15 -12.83 -1.15
CA ARG A 28 -1.43 -13.41 -2.29
C ARG A 28 -0.59 -14.62 -1.87
N THR A 29 0.09 -14.53 -0.74
CA THR A 29 0.87 -15.65 -0.19
C THR A 29 -0.04 -16.83 0.16
N GLN A 30 -1.18 -16.56 0.79
CA GLN A 30 -2.20 -17.58 1.08
C GLN A 30 -2.68 -18.29 -0.20
N LEU A 31 -2.96 -17.54 -1.26
CA LEU A 31 -3.39 -18.10 -2.56
C LEU A 31 -2.28 -18.94 -3.23
N HIS A 32 -1.03 -18.48 -3.19
CA HIS A 32 0.11 -19.25 -3.71
C HIS A 32 0.37 -20.57 -2.98
N THR A 33 -0.08 -20.67 -1.73
CA THR A 33 -0.04 -21.92 -0.95
C THR A 33 -1.22 -22.83 -1.29
N ALA A 34 -2.41 -22.25 -1.53
CA ALA A 34 -3.64 -23.01 -1.75
C ALA A 34 -3.82 -23.51 -3.20
N TYR A 35 -3.29 -22.78 -4.19
CA TYR A 35 -3.55 -23.02 -5.61
C TYR A 35 -2.26 -23.10 -6.45
N PRO A 36 -2.28 -23.82 -7.58
CA PRO A 36 -1.16 -23.83 -8.52
C PRO A 36 -0.81 -22.42 -9.04
N LYS A 37 0.49 -22.16 -9.26
CA LYS A 37 1.02 -20.87 -9.75
C LYS A 37 0.86 -20.67 -11.27
N THR A 38 0.22 -21.62 -11.96
CA THR A 38 0.00 -21.60 -13.41
C THR A 38 -1.45 -21.91 -13.75
N GLY A 39 -1.88 -21.61 -14.98
CA GLY A 39 -3.26 -21.82 -15.42
C GLY A 39 -4.24 -20.79 -14.85
N HIS A 40 -5.54 -21.09 -14.98
CA HIS A 40 -6.61 -20.18 -14.54
C HIS A 40 -6.63 -19.96 -13.03
N GLU A 41 -6.23 -20.95 -12.23
CA GLU A 41 -6.20 -20.84 -10.76
C GLU A 41 -5.12 -19.88 -10.25
N ALA A 42 -4.13 -19.54 -11.08
CA ALA A 42 -3.12 -18.55 -10.75
C ALA A 42 -3.60 -17.09 -10.92
N ILE A 43 -4.71 -16.88 -11.64
CA ILE A 43 -5.21 -15.54 -11.97
C ILE A 43 -5.47 -14.70 -10.71
N PRO A 44 -6.13 -15.21 -9.66
CA PRO A 44 -6.38 -14.42 -8.44
C PRO A 44 -5.09 -13.89 -7.79
N ALA A 45 -4.08 -14.75 -7.62
CA ALA A 45 -2.82 -14.35 -6.99
C ALA A 45 -2.05 -13.31 -7.83
N ARG A 46 -2.06 -13.46 -9.17
CA ARG A 46 -1.48 -12.48 -10.11
C ARG A 46 -2.22 -11.14 -10.06
N THR A 47 -3.55 -11.16 -9.94
CA THR A 47 -4.33 -9.93 -9.79
C THR A 47 -3.99 -9.19 -8.50
N LEU A 48 -3.80 -9.91 -7.38
CA LEU A 48 -3.36 -9.28 -6.13
C LEU A 48 -1.93 -8.72 -6.23
N GLU A 49 -1.04 -9.40 -6.96
CA GLU A 49 0.29 -8.86 -7.26
C GLU A 49 0.23 -7.56 -8.05
N ASN A 50 -0.59 -7.50 -9.10
CA ASN A 50 -0.79 -6.27 -9.87
C ASN A 50 -1.36 -5.14 -9.00
N ALA A 51 -2.27 -5.46 -8.08
CA ALA A 51 -2.80 -4.47 -7.14
C ALA A 51 -1.73 -3.94 -6.18
N VAL A 52 -0.85 -4.81 -5.67
CA VAL A 52 0.30 -4.39 -4.85
C VAL A 52 1.22 -3.45 -5.63
N GLN A 53 1.54 -3.78 -6.88
CA GLN A 53 2.37 -2.93 -7.75
C GLN A 53 1.73 -1.56 -8.00
N ALA A 54 0.41 -1.53 -8.24
CA ALA A 54 -0.32 -0.27 -8.42
C ALA A 54 -0.30 0.61 -7.16
N ILE A 55 -0.44 0.00 -5.97
CA ILE A 55 -0.34 0.74 -4.70
C ILE A 55 1.08 1.26 -4.48
N ASP A 56 2.11 0.46 -4.75
CA ASP A 56 3.50 0.91 -4.60
C ASP A 56 3.83 2.05 -5.57
N ALA A 57 3.31 2.03 -6.80
CA ALA A 57 3.43 3.15 -7.74
C ALA A 57 2.70 4.42 -7.26
N ALA A 58 1.50 4.28 -6.68
CA ALA A 58 0.76 5.40 -6.10
C ALA A 58 1.52 5.99 -4.91
N ARG A 59 2.07 5.16 -4.02
CA ARG A 59 2.89 5.59 -2.87
C ARG A 59 4.13 6.37 -3.31
N GLN A 60 4.84 5.90 -4.33
CA GLN A 60 5.99 6.62 -4.89
C GLN A 60 5.58 7.99 -5.44
N THR A 61 4.50 8.05 -6.22
CA THR A 61 4.03 9.31 -6.82
C THR A 61 3.59 10.31 -5.74
N LEU A 62 2.95 9.82 -4.68
CA LEU A 62 2.51 10.65 -3.57
C LEU A 62 3.66 11.10 -2.67
N GLU A 63 4.71 10.29 -2.52
CA GLU A 63 5.96 10.69 -1.88
C GLU A 63 6.60 11.87 -2.62
N ASP A 64 6.72 11.78 -3.95
CA ASP A 64 7.27 12.87 -4.78
C ASP A 64 6.41 14.15 -4.71
N LEU A 65 5.09 14.00 -4.56
CA LEU A 65 4.18 15.12 -4.30
C LEU A 65 4.45 15.72 -2.91
N CYS A 66 4.56 14.88 -1.86
CA CYS A 66 4.83 15.32 -0.50
C CYS A 66 6.14 16.10 -0.39
N TYR A 67 7.22 15.64 -1.04
CA TYR A 67 8.50 16.37 -1.08
C TYR A 67 8.39 17.74 -1.74
N ARG A 68 7.56 17.89 -2.77
CA ARG A 68 7.34 19.18 -3.44
C ARG A 68 6.44 20.13 -2.64
N GLU A 69 5.49 19.57 -1.91
CA GLU A 69 4.47 20.34 -1.19
C GLU A 69 4.93 20.72 0.23
N HIS A 70 5.71 19.85 0.87
CA HIS A 70 6.14 19.96 2.27
C HIS A 70 7.65 19.67 2.43
N PRO A 71 8.56 20.40 1.76
CA PRO A 71 9.98 20.04 1.65
C PRO A 71 10.72 19.95 3.00
N ASN A 72 10.27 20.68 4.03
CA ASN A 72 10.89 20.68 5.36
C ASN A 72 10.40 19.52 6.25
N ASN A 73 9.32 18.84 5.87
CA ASN A 73 8.68 17.79 6.66
C ASN A 73 8.72 16.42 5.97
N ALA A 74 8.71 16.41 4.64
CA ALA A 74 8.69 15.20 3.84
C ALA A 74 9.92 14.32 4.10
N HIS A 75 9.67 13.03 4.29
CA HIS A 75 10.70 12.03 4.46
C HIS A 75 10.21 10.68 3.91
N THR A 76 11.13 9.76 3.62
CA THR A 76 10.77 8.46 3.03
C THR A 76 9.75 7.66 3.84
N HIS A 77 9.80 7.76 5.17
CA HIS A 77 8.83 7.06 6.03
C HIS A 77 7.39 7.59 5.97
N THR A 78 7.10 8.67 5.23
CA THR A 78 5.73 9.20 5.11
C THR A 78 4.87 8.23 4.32
N TYR A 79 5.38 7.75 3.18
CA TYR A 79 4.70 6.73 2.36
C TYR A 79 5.30 5.34 2.52
N TRP A 80 6.48 5.21 3.12
CA TRP A 80 7.15 3.93 3.42
C TRP A 80 7.34 3.72 4.92
N PRO A 81 6.27 3.73 5.74
CA PRO A 81 6.39 3.62 7.18
C PRO A 81 6.89 2.25 7.62
N ASN A 82 7.57 2.24 8.77
CA ASN A 82 7.91 1.00 9.48
C ASN A 82 6.64 0.20 9.81
N PRO A 83 6.73 -1.14 9.94
CA PRO A 83 5.59 -2.00 10.20
C PRO A 83 4.69 -1.55 11.36
N GLU A 84 5.26 -1.08 12.48
CA GLU A 84 4.53 -0.63 13.67
C GLU A 84 3.65 0.61 13.45
N HIS A 85 3.90 1.36 12.38
CA HIS A 85 3.14 2.56 12.03
C HIS A 85 2.10 2.30 10.93
N ARG A 86 2.05 1.10 10.35
CA ARG A 86 1.10 0.77 9.29
C ARG A 86 -0.30 0.57 9.86
N ALA A 87 -1.32 0.91 9.08
CA ALA A 87 -2.70 0.62 9.48
C ALA A 87 -2.93 -0.89 9.50
N THR A 88 -3.50 -1.40 10.59
CA THR A 88 -3.96 -2.79 10.64
C THR A 88 -5.25 -2.94 9.83
N ILE A 89 -5.25 -3.83 8.85
CA ILE A 89 -6.47 -4.17 8.10
C ILE A 89 -7.18 -5.31 8.84
N THR A 90 -8.27 -4.99 9.54
CA THR A 90 -9.06 -5.98 10.25
C THR A 90 -9.96 -6.73 9.28
N THR A 91 -9.68 -8.02 9.04
CA THR A 91 -10.61 -8.91 8.35
C THR A 91 -11.40 -9.73 9.36
N PRO A 92 -12.73 -9.86 9.22
CA PRO A 92 -13.51 -10.71 10.11
C PRO A 92 -13.02 -12.16 10.03
N THR A 93 -12.82 -12.77 11.20
CA THR A 93 -12.64 -14.23 11.31
C THR A 93 -13.99 -14.90 11.09
N HIS A 94 -14.07 -15.76 10.08
CA HIS A 94 -15.19 -16.68 9.88
C HIS A 94 -15.19 -17.78 10.94
#